data_AF-A0A1V5HQ03-F1
#
_entry.id   AF-A0A1V5HQ03-F1
#
_cell.length_a   1.000
_cell.length_b   1.000
_cell.length_c   1.000
_cell.angle_alpha   90.00
_cell.angle_beta   90.00
_cell.angle_gamma   90.00
#
_symmetry.space_group_name_H-M   'P 1'
#
loop_
_entity.id
_entity.type
_entity.pdbx_description
1 polymer ?
#
loop_
_entity_poly.entity_id
_entity_poly.type
_entity_poly.pdbx_seq_one_letter_code
_entity_poly.pdbx_strand_id
1 'polypeptide(L)'
;MNDNLEAKNIFHFLSKNYEVGEEISEKLRLFYVALTRAKEKIILLRPASPEPKIPLAPIGARYFNDFLLLWNPAPSYIHHVTLHSLTLTPALTPIASFALNFKSVLVPAIQEAGARASKLSPDLPDEGALRYGEKLHRYLELADFKSRDVSWIKDREDQALIAKVLALPLFQNVAKAKLYHEYAFYDEKANLHGVIDLLCVYEDHIDLVDYKAKDIDDPAYLKQLAAYTSYLNQVFKQPVFAYLLSIREARIKGVH
;
A
#
# COMPACT_ATOMS: atom_id res chain seq x y z
N MET A 1 31.66 11.99 -28.60
CA MET A 1 30.46 12.59 -29.24
C MET A 1 29.28 12.09 -28.43
N ASN A 2 28.77 12.96 -27.55
CA ASN A 2 27.61 12.89 -26.66
C ASN A 2 27.19 11.51 -26.09
N ASP A 3 27.75 11.18 -24.91
CA ASP A 3 27.01 10.41 -23.91
C ASP A 3 25.84 11.26 -23.42
N ASN A 4 24.64 10.87 -23.82
CA ASN A 4 23.38 11.46 -23.41
C ASN A 4 23.13 11.04 -21.94
N LEU A 5 23.69 11.80 -21.00
CA LEU A 5 23.33 11.72 -19.59
C LEU A 5 21.90 12.24 -19.44
N GLU A 6 20.91 11.36 -19.61
CA GLU A 6 19.54 11.62 -19.19
C GLU A 6 19.56 12.04 -17.72
N ALA A 7 19.27 13.32 -17.46
CA ALA A 7 19.13 13.85 -16.13
C ALA A 7 17.92 13.19 -15.46
N LYS A 8 18.18 12.12 -14.71
CA LYS A 8 17.17 11.40 -13.93
C LYS A 8 16.74 12.29 -12.76
N ASN A 9 15.66 13.03 -12.96
CA ASN A 9 15.03 13.84 -11.93
C ASN A 9 14.43 12.94 -10.83
N ILE A 10 14.27 13.46 -9.62
CA ILE A 10 13.62 12.82 -8.46
C ILE A 10 12.28 12.17 -8.85
N PHE A 11 11.50 12.79 -9.74
CA PHE A 11 10.25 12.21 -10.25
C PHE A 11 10.44 10.89 -11.02
N HIS A 12 11.52 10.74 -11.78
CA HIS A 12 11.87 9.47 -12.45
C HIS A 12 12.20 8.39 -11.42
N PHE A 13 12.89 8.74 -10.34
CA PHE A 13 13.20 7.80 -9.25
C PHE A 13 11.95 7.38 -8.48
N LEU A 14 11.05 8.32 -8.18
CA LEU A 14 9.78 8.04 -7.51
C LEU A 14 8.84 7.18 -8.37
N SER A 15 8.69 7.51 -9.67
CA SER A 15 7.90 6.69 -10.61
C SER A 15 8.43 5.27 -10.70
N LYS A 16 9.75 5.14 -10.84
CA LYS A 16 10.40 3.83 -10.91
C LYS A 16 10.21 3.02 -9.62
N ASN A 17 10.28 3.65 -8.45
CA ASN A 17 10.01 2.96 -7.18
C ASN A 17 8.55 2.53 -7.05
N TYR A 18 7.62 3.37 -7.51
CA TYR A 18 6.19 3.04 -7.53
C TYR A 18 5.91 1.86 -8.46
N GLU A 19 6.45 1.89 -9.68
CA GLU A 19 6.37 0.79 -10.66
C GLU A 19 6.97 -0.52 -10.11
N VAL A 20 8.13 -0.44 -9.44
CA VAL A 20 8.75 -1.60 -8.78
C VAL A 20 7.85 -2.12 -7.66
N GLY A 21 7.22 -1.23 -6.88
CA GLY A 21 6.27 -1.60 -5.83
C GLY A 21 5.03 -2.32 -6.37
N GLU A 22 4.41 -1.77 -7.42
CA GLU A 22 3.29 -2.37 -8.16
C GLU A 22 3.66 -3.75 -8.73
N GLU A 23 4.82 -3.86 -9.38
CA GLU A 23 5.31 -5.14 -9.89
C GLU A 23 5.51 -6.19 -8.78
N ILE A 24 6.06 -5.78 -7.64
CA ILE A 24 6.23 -6.68 -6.48
C ILE A 24 4.86 -7.09 -5.95
N SER A 25 3.91 -6.16 -5.84
CA SER A 25 2.54 -6.42 -5.39
C SER A 25 1.82 -7.43 -6.30
N GLU A 26 1.89 -7.25 -7.61
CA GLU A 26 1.29 -8.19 -8.57
C GLU A 26 1.98 -9.56 -8.54
N LYS A 27 3.32 -9.62 -8.42
CA LYS A 27 4.05 -10.88 -8.23
C LYS A 27 3.61 -11.60 -6.94
N LEU A 28 3.41 -10.87 -5.85
CA LEU A 28 2.91 -11.42 -4.59
C LEU A 28 1.47 -11.92 -4.70
N ARG A 29 0.59 -11.16 -5.38
CA ARG A 29 -0.80 -11.56 -5.63
C ARG A 29 -0.87 -12.86 -6.44
N LEU A 30 -0.11 -12.95 -7.53
CA LEU A 30 -0.03 -14.16 -8.36
C LEU A 30 0.49 -15.35 -7.56
N PHE A 31 1.53 -15.14 -6.76
CA PHE A 31 2.09 -16.17 -5.88
C PHE A 31 1.07 -16.65 -4.84
N TYR A 32 0.37 -15.73 -4.18
CA TYR A 32 -0.69 -16.04 -3.22
C TYR A 32 -1.83 -16.84 -3.87
N VAL A 33 -2.30 -16.44 -5.05
CA VAL A 33 -3.34 -17.18 -5.79
C VAL A 33 -2.85 -18.59 -6.14
N ALA A 34 -1.59 -18.74 -6.59
CA ALA A 34 -1.04 -20.05 -6.91
C ALA A 34 -1.00 -20.98 -5.69
N LEU A 35 -0.57 -20.46 -4.53
CA LEU A 35 -0.52 -21.23 -3.28
C LEU A 35 -1.91 -21.60 -2.76
N THR A 36 -2.87 -20.69 -2.85
CA THR A 36 -4.21 -20.89 -2.27
C THR A 36 -5.19 -21.62 -3.19
N ARG A 37 -4.96 -21.60 -4.51
CA ARG A 37 -5.80 -22.30 -5.49
C ARG A 37 -5.41 -23.77 -5.68
N ALA A 38 -4.19 -24.15 -5.35
CA ALA A 38 -3.76 -25.54 -5.41
C ALA A 38 -4.53 -26.40 -4.39
N LYS A 39 -5.34 -27.35 -4.88
CA LYS A 39 -6.18 -28.20 -4.01
C LYS A 39 -5.49 -29.47 -3.52
N GLU A 40 -4.52 -29.99 -4.27
CA GLU A 40 -3.93 -31.31 -4.00
C GLU A 40 -2.43 -31.23 -3.72
N LYS A 41 -1.65 -30.62 -4.61
CA LYS A 41 -0.19 -30.57 -4.50
C LYS A 41 0.38 -29.25 -5.01
N ILE A 42 1.36 -28.73 -4.27
CA ILE A 42 2.20 -27.60 -4.68
C ILE A 42 3.61 -28.15 -4.92
N ILE A 43 4.18 -27.86 -6.08
CA ILE A 43 5.55 -28.24 -6.44
C ILE A 43 6.36 -26.96 -6.57
N LEU A 44 7.33 -26.77 -5.68
CA LEU A 44 8.24 -25.64 -5.73
C LEU A 44 9.58 -26.08 -6.34
N LEU A 45 10.04 -25.34 -7.33
CA LEU A 45 11.29 -25.59 -8.02
C LEU A 45 12.33 -24.60 -7.53
N ARG A 46 13.54 -25.10 -7.24
CA ARG A 46 14.68 -24.28 -6.90
C ARG A 46 15.95 -24.81 -7.58
N PRO A 47 16.92 -23.94 -7.90
CA PRO A 47 18.21 -24.38 -8.40
C PRO A 47 18.89 -25.27 -7.36
N ALA A 48 19.50 -26.38 -7.80
CA ALA A 48 20.35 -27.18 -6.94
C ALA A 48 21.61 -26.37 -6.60
N SER A 49 21.93 -26.24 -5.31
CA SER A 49 23.20 -25.73 -4.82
C SER A 49 23.92 -26.85 -4.08
N PRO A 50 25.19 -27.14 -4.39
CA PRO A 50 25.95 -28.19 -3.70
C PRO A 50 26.17 -27.87 -2.21
N GLU A 51 26.27 -26.58 -1.87
CA GLU A 51 26.37 -26.09 -0.49
C GLU A 51 25.42 -24.90 -0.31
N PRO A 52 24.14 -25.14 0.03
CA PRO A 52 23.21 -24.05 0.27
C PRO A 52 23.62 -23.31 1.56
N LYS A 53 23.80 -21.99 1.48
CA LYS A 53 23.92 -21.14 2.66
C LYS A 53 22.54 -21.03 3.32
N ILE A 54 22.29 -21.86 4.32
CA ILE A 54 21.04 -21.84 5.07
C ILE A 54 21.12 -20.67 6.07
N PRO A 55 20.24 -19.66 6.00
CA PRO A 55 20.18 -18.63 7.03
C PRO A 55 19.84 -19.26 8.38
N LEU A 56 20.41 -18.79 9.48
CA LEU A 56 20.03 -19.27 10.81
C LEU A 56 18.65 -18.78 11.26
N ALA A 57 18.17 -17.69 10.68
CA ALA A 57 16.90 -17.06 11.03
C ALA A 57 16.30 -16.31 9.83
N PRO A 58 14.97 -16.08 9.81
CA PRO A 58 14.30 -15.31 8.77
C PRO A 58 14.89 -13.92 8.55
N ILE A 59 15.44 -13.29 9.59
CA ILE A 59 16.06 -11.95 9.50
C ILE A 59 17.30 -11.92 8.59
N GLY A 60 17.91 -13.08 8.33
CA GLY A 60 19.04 -13.22 7.41
C GLY A 60 18.65 -13.60 5.98
N ALA A 61 17.37 -13.88 5.72
CA ALA A 61 16.88 -14.24 4.39
C ALA A 61 16.73 -12.98 3.53
N ARG A 62 17.37 -12.97 2.36
CA ARG A 62 17.32 -11.84 1.41
C ARG A 62 16.52 -12.18 0.16
N TYR A 63 16.44 -13.46 -0.16
CA TYR A 63 15.74 -13.97 -1.33
C TYR A 63 14.70 -15.01 -0.93
N PHE A 64 13.67 -15.20 -1.75
CA PHE A 64 12.65 -16.23 -1.51
C PHE A 64 13.24 -17.64 -1.36
N ASN A 65 14.30 -17.96 -2.11
CA ASN A 65 15.01 -19.24 -1.97
C ASN A 65 15.62 -19.46 -0.57
N ASP A 66 15.97 -18.38 0.14
CA ASP A 66 16.48 -18.46 1.51
C ASP A 66 15.38 -18.88 2.49
N PHE A 67 14.14 -18.42 2.26
CA PHE A 67 12.97 -18.88 3.00
C PHE A 67 12.65 -20.36 2.72
N LEU A 68 12.78 -20.80 1.46
CA LEU A 68 12.63 -22.22 1.12
C LEU A 68 13.71 -23.10 1.75
N LEU A 69 14.88 -22.56 2.07
CA LEU A 69 15.96 -23.25 2.77
C LEU A 69 15.73 -23.31 4.29
N LEU A 70 15.11 -22.28 4.86
CA LEU A 70 14.65 -22.29 6.25
C LEU A 70 13.52 -23.32 6.44
N TRP A 71 12.70 -23.50 5.42
CA TRP A 71 11.76 -24.61 5.36
C TRP A 71 12.56 -25.90 5.18
N ASN A 72 12.62 -26.72 6.23
CA ASN A 72 13.34 -27.99 6.24
C ASN A 72 12.35 -29.16 6.11
N PRO A 73 11.75 -29.41 4.91
CA PRO A 73 10.83 -30.52 4.73
C PRO A 73 11.55 -31.84 4.87
N ALA A 74 10.82 -32.91 5.19
CA ALA A 74 11.40 -34.25 5.24
C ALA A 74 12.07 -34.59 3.90
N PRO A 75 13.22 -35.29 3.90
CA PRO A 75 13.96 -35.61 2.67
C PRO A 75 13.12 -36.28 1.57
N SER A 76 12.07 -37.02 1.95
CA SER A 76 11.12 -37.65 1.04
C SER A 76 10.36 -36.69 0.13
N TYR A 77 10.26 -35.41 0.50
CA TYR A 77 9.62 -34.36 -0.30
C TYR A 77 10.60 -33.61 -1.21
N ILE A 78 11.91 -33.91 -1.13
CA ILE A 78 12.94 -33.26 -1.93
C ILE A 78 13.33 -34.20 -3.07
N HIS A 79 13.09 -33.77 -4.31
CA HIS A 79 13.45 -34.51 -5.51
C HIS A 79 14.40 -33.69 -6.37
N HIS A 80 15.54 -34.29 -6.72
CA HIS A 80 16.49 -33.70 -7.67
C HIS A 80 16.09 -34.11 -9.09
N VAL A 81 15.88 -33.12 -9.96
CA VAL A 81 15.45 -33.33 -11.34
C VAL A 81 16.36 -32.54 -12.29
N THR A 82 16.82 -33.20 -13.34
CA THR A 82 17.55 -32.55 -14.45
C THR A 82 16.55 -32.11 -15.51
N LEU A 83 16.46 -30.80 -15.80
CA LEU A 83 15.45 -30.27 -16.71
C LEU A 83 15.59 -30.78 -18.16
N HIS A 84 16.81 -31.08 -18.61
CA HIS A 84 17.08 -31.52 -19.98
C HIS A 84 16.59 -32.95 -20.29
N SER A 85 16.26 -33.76 -19.28
CA SER A 85 15.79 -35.13 -19.46
C SER A 85 14.27 -35.29 -19.26
N LEU A 86 13.53 -34.19 -19.08
CA LEU A 86 12.08 -34.23 -18.93
C LEU A 86 11.41 -34.33 -20.30
N THR A 87 10.82 -35.49 -20.60
CA THR A 87 9.94 -35.65 -21.76
C THR A 87 8.63 -34.91 -21.48
N LEU A 88 8.45 -33.72 -22.05
CA LEU A 88 7.20 -32.98 -21.96
C LEU A 88 6.09 -33.80 -22.64
N THR A 89 5.18 -34.34 -21.84
CA THR A 89 3.87 -34.84 -22.30
C THR A 89 2.81 -33.85 -21.84
N PRO A 90 1.84 -33.46 -22.68
CA PRO A 90 1.40 -34.14 -23.90
C PRO A 90 2.15 -33.64 -25.14
N ALA A 91 2.24 -34.48 -26.16
CA ALA A 91 2.58 -34.01 -27.50
C ALA A 91 1.65 -32.84 -27.82
N LEU A 92 2.22 -31.66 -28.08
CA LEU A 92 1.46 -30.51 -28.55
C LEU A 92 0.77 -30.95 -29.85
N THR A 93 -0.53 -31.28 -29.78
CA THR A 93 -1.32 -31.42 -31.00
C THR A 93 -1.19 -30.10 -31.75
N PRO A 94 -0.68 -30.09 -32.99
CA PRO A 94 -0.65 -28.88 -33.79
C PRO A 94 -2.08 -28.37 -33.84
N ILE A 95 -2.33 -27.20 -33.23
CA ILE A 95 -3.59 -26.52 -33.42
C ILE A 95 -3.67 -26.26 -34.92
N ALA A 96 -4.69 -26.81 -35.59
CA ALA A 96 -4.93 -26.55 -37.01
C ALA A 96 -4.83 -25.04 -37.22
N SER A 97 -4.03 -24.62 -38.20
CA SER A 97 -3.73 -23.21 -38.46
C SER A 97 -5.01 -22.37 -38.36
N PHE A 98 -5.15 -21.63 -37.27
CA PHE A 98 -6.26 -20.71 -37.11
C PHE A 98 -5.70 -19.32 -37.40
N ALA A 99 -6.39 -18.58 -38.27
CA ALA A 99 -6.04 -17.20 -38.53
C ALA A 99 -6.30 -16.38 -37.26
N LEU A 100 -5.23 -16.06 -36.53
CA LEU A 100 -5.28 -15.06 -35.46
C LEU A 100 -5.50 -13.69 -36.08
N ASN A 101 -6.75 -13.25 -36.10
CA ASN A 101 -7.06 -11.86 -36.39
C ASN A 101 -6.75 -11.01 -35.15
N PHE A 102 -5.51 -10.55 -35.06
CA PHE A 102 -5.11 -9.57 -34.06
C PHE A 102 -5.79 -8.23 -34.38
N LYS A 103 -6.90 -7.94 -33.69
CA LYS A 103 -7.40 -6.57 -33.61
C LYS A 103 -6.57 -5.84 -32.58
N SER A 104 -5.54 -5.13 -33.03
CA SER A 104 -4.92 -4.10 -32.20
C SER A 104 -5.95 -2.98 -32.02
N VAL A 105 -6.61 -2.96 -30.87
CA VAL A 105 -7.32 -1.77 -30.43
C VAL A 105 -6.22 -0.77 -30.06
N LEU A 106 -6.12 0.33 -30.81
CA LEU A 106 -5.43 1.50 -30.33
C LEU A 106 -6.22 1.97 -29.10
N VAL A 107 -5.74 1.61 -27.92
CA VAL A 107 -6.15 2.31 -26.71
C VAL A 107 -5.44 3.66 -26.81
N PRO A 108 -6.14 4.76 -27.14
CA PRO A 108 -5.50 6.06 -27.03
C PRO A 108 -4.94 6.12 -25.61
N ALA A 109 -3.66 6.45 -25.48
CA ALA A 109 -3.13 6.89 -24.20
C ALA A 109 -3.86 8.19 -23.89
N ILE A 110 -5.06 8.08 -23.32
CA ILE A 110 -5.67 9.19 -22.64
C ILE A 110 -4.72 9.38 -21.47
N GLN A 111 -3.85 10.38 -21.57
CA GLN A 111 -3.33 11.02 -20.37
C GLN A 111 -4.56 11.58 -19.68
N GLU A 112 -5.23 10.72 -18.93
CA GLU A 112 -6.15 11.17 -17.93
C GLU A 112 -5.27 11.85 -16.91
N ALA A 113 -5.21 13.19 -17.02
CA ALA A 113 -4.74 14.04 -15.95
C ALA A 113 -5.71 13.87 -14.79
N GLY A 114 -5.66 12.70 -14.13
CA GLY A 114 -6.38 12.44 -12.91
C GLY A 114 -5.94 13.50 -11.93
N ALA A 115 -6.86 14.39 -11.56
CA ALA A 115 -6.55 15.43 -10.60
C ALA A 115 -6.26 14.75 -9.26
N ARG A 116 -5.03 14.85 -8.76
CA ARG A 116 -4.75 14.50 -7.37
C ARG A 116 -5.43 15.54 -6.49
N ALA A 117 -6.30 15.09 -5.59
CA ALA A 117 -6.98 15.98 -4.64
C ALA A 117 -6.00 16.62 -3.63
N SER A 118 -4.80 16.05 -3.46
CA SER A 118 -3.78 16.52 -2.52
C SER A 118 -3.05 17.76 -3.05
N LYS A 119 -2.72 18.69 -2.14
CA LYS A 119 -1.92 19.89 -2.43
C LYS A 119 -0.57 19.52 -3.06
N LEU A 120 -0.21 20.18 -4.17
CA LEU A 120 1.16 20.27 -4.68
C LEU A 120 1.86 21.43 -3.94
N SER A 121 2.80 21.12 -3.05
CA SER A 121 3.60 22.14 -2.35
C SER A 121 4.72 22.67 -3.27
N PRO A 122 4.83 24.00 -3.48
CA PRO A 122 5.85 24.59 -4.35
C PRO A 122 7.25 24.68 -3.72
N ASP A 123 7.36 24.60 -2.39
CA ASP A 123 8.65 24.66 -1.69
C ASP A 123 9.19 23.25 -1.38
N LEU A 124 10.50 23.07 -1.57
CA LEU A 124 11.24 21.91 -1.07
C LEU A 124 11.16 21.92 0.46
N PRO A 125 10.43 21.00 1.10
CA PRO A 125 10.22 21.07 2.53
C PRO A 125 11.50 20.64 3.27
N ASP A 126 11.66 21.09 4.51
CA ASP A 126 12.71 20.60 5.40
C ASP A 126 12.62 19.06 5.53
N GLU A 127 13.65 18.36 5.06
CA GLU A 127 13.70 16.90 5.02
C GLU A 127 13.53 16.28 6.41
N GLY A 128 14.01 16.97 7.46
CA GLY A 128 13.82 16.55 8.85
C GLY A 128 12.36 16.63 9.29
N ALA A 129 11.70 17.75 8.98
CA ALA A 129 10.28 17.95 9.28
C ALA A 129 9.37 16.98 8.51
N LEU A 130 9.69 16.69 7.25
CA LEU A 130 8.98 15.69 6.44
C LEU A 130 9.08 14.29 7.04
N ARG A 131 10.31 13.81 7.28
CA ARG A 131 10.55 12.48 7.84
C ARG A 131 9.88 12.32 9.20
N TYR A 132 9.88 13.38 10.01
CA TYR A 132 9.18 13.35 11.29
C TYR A 132 7.65 13.31 11.12
N GLY A 133 7.10 14.05 10.15
CA GLY A 133 5.69 13.97 9.78
C GLY A 133 5.28 12.55 9.34
N GLU A 134 6.04 11.93 8.45
CA GLU A 134 5.82 10.55 7.98
C GLU A 134 5.89 9.54 9.14
N LYS A 135 6.87 9.72 10.04
CA LYS A 135 6.99 8.89 11.25
C LYS A 135 5.74 8.99 12.13
N LEU A 136 5.18 10.19 12.29
CA LEU A 136 3.97 10.41 13.08
C LEU A 136 2.72 9.81 12.43
N HIS A 137 2.57 9.92 11.10
CA HIS A 137 1.50 9.23 10.35
C HIS A 137 1.61 7.72 10.54
N ARG A 138 2.83 7.18 10.37
CA ARG A 138 3.10 5.76 10.54
C ARG A 138 2.72 5.25 11.93
N TYR A 139 2.92 6.05 12.97
CA TYR A 139 2.48 5.66 14.30
C TYR A 139 0.96 5.54 14.42
N LEU A 140 0.21 6.45 13.81
CA LEU A 140 -1.25 6.41 13.81
C LEU A 140 -1.82 5.32 12.90
N GLU A 141 -1.13 4.95 11.82
CA GLU A 141 -1.50 3.78 11.00
C GLU A 141 -1.38 2.46 11.76
N LEU A 142 -0.37 2.34 12.62
CA LEU A 142 -0.09 1.13 13.40
C LEU A 142 -0.83 1.09 14.73
N ALA A 143 -1.29 2.24 15.22
CA ALA A 143 -1.98 2.34 16.49
C ALA A 143 -3.35 1.67 16.42
N ASP A 144 -3.65 0.86 17.42
CA ASP A 144 -5.03 0.41 17.63
C ASP A 144 -5.79 1.47 18.44
N PHE A 145 -6.66 2.21 17.77
CA PHE A 145 -7.48 3.26 18.38
C PHE A 145 -8.47 2.72 19.43
N LYS A 146 -8.78 1.42 19.41
CA LYS A 146 -9.71 0.82 20.37
C LYS A 146 -9.03 0.52 21.70
N SER A 147 -7.87 -0.16 21.67
CA SER A 147 -7.08 -0.43 22.90
C SER A 147 -6.31 0.80 23.38
N ARG A 148 -5.98 1.72 22.47
CA ARG A 148 -5.14 2.90 22.71
C ARG A 148 -3.75 2.56 23.24
N ASP A 149 -3.25 1.37 22.90
CA ASP A 149 -1.93 0.94 23.32
C ASP A 149 -0.84 1.65 22.50
N VAL A 150 0.04 2.35 23.22
CA VAL A 150 1.20 3.06 22.68
C VAL A 150 2.52 2.52 23.26
N SER A 151 2.49 1.42 24.01
CA SER A 151 3.65 0.85 24.72
C SER A 151 4.79 0.44 23.77
N TRP A 152 4.46 0.14 22.52
CA TRP A 152 5.40 -0.25 21.46
C TRP A 152 6.20 0.92 20.88
N ILE A 153 5.80 2.17 21.15
CA ILE A 153 6.54 3.36 20.73
C ILE A 153 7.72 3.57 21.69
N LYS A 154 8.94 3.41 21.18
CA LYS A 154 10.17 3.49 21.98
C LYS A 154 10.53 4.90 22.43
N ASP A 155 10.25 5.89 21.57
CA ASP A 155 10.52 7.29 21.86
C ASP A 155 9.44 7.82 22.82
N ARG A 156 9.87 8.35 23.97
CA ARG A 156 8.95 8.77 25.03
C ARG A 156 8.14 10.02 24.67
N GLU A 157 8.73 10.94 23.90
CA GLU A 157 8.02 12.16 23.48
C GLU A 157 6.94 11.82 22.46
N ASP A 158 7.30 10.99 21.47
CA ASP A 158 6.35 10.49 20.47
C ASP A 158 5.25 9.66 21.14
N GLN A 159 5.61 8.76 22.07
CA GLN A 159 4.64 7.95 22.81
C GLN A 159 3.62 8.83 23.55
N ALA A 160 4.09 9.85 24.27
CA ALA A 160 3.22 10.77 25.00
C ALA A 160 2.36 11.62 24.05
N LEU A 161 2.90 12.01 22.89
CA LEU A 161 2.17 12.75 21.87
C LEU A 161 1.04 11.92 21.25
N ILE A 162 1.34 10.69 20.81
CA ILE A 162 0.34 9.79 20.22
C ILE A 162 -0.72 9.41 21.26
N ALA A 163 -0.34 9.20 22.53
CA ALA A 163 -1.31 8.98 23.61
C ALA A 163 -2.30 10.15 23.76
N LYS A 164 -1.82 11.40 23.67
CA LYS A 164 -2.69 12.60 23.70
C LYS A 164 -3.63 12.64 22.52
N VAL A 165 -3.15 12.29 21.32
CA VAL A 165 -3.97 12.23 20.11
C VAL A 165 -5.08 11.19 20.24
N LEU A 166 -4.76 9.97 20.68
CA LEU A 166 -5.75 8.90 20.86
C LEU A 166 -6.76 9.19 21.98
N ALA A 167 -6.44 10.11 22.89
CA ALA A 167 -7.33 10.57 23.95
C ALA A 167 -8.31 11.68 23.50
N LEU A 168 -8.22 12.17 22.26
CA LEU A 168 -9.08 13.24 21.77
C LEU A 168 -10.57 12.86 21.78
N PRO A 169 -11.48 13.83 22.01
CA PRO A 169 -12.91 13.56 22.11
C PRO A 169 -13.50 12.81 20.92
N LEU A 170 -13.00 13.07 19.70
CA LEU A 170 -13.42 12.39 18.47
C LEU A 170 -13.30 10.87 18.57
N PHE A 171 -12.28 10.37 19.27
CA PHE A 171 -11.99 8.94 19.36
C PHE A 171 -12.61 8.27 20.60
N GLN A 172 -13.48 8.95 21.35
CA GLN A 172 -14.13 8.36 22.53
C GLN A 172 -15.03 7.17 22.18
N ASN A 173 -15.75 7.25 21.06
CA ASN A 173 -16.68 6.21 20.63
C ASN A 173 -16.11 5.28 19.54
N VAL A 174 -14.82 5.41 19.21
CA VAL A 174 -14.16 4.72 18.09
C VAL A 174 -14.27 3.19 18.15
N ALA A 175 -14.48 2.62 19.35
CA ALA A 175 -14.71 1.19 19.53
C ALA A 175 -15.93 0.67 18.75
N LYS A 176 -16.96 1.52 18.57
CA LYS A 176 -18.19 1.23 17.82
C LYS A 176 -18.01 1.31 16.31
N ALA A 177 -16.95 1.96 15.82
CA ALA A 177 -16.68 2.07 14.40
C ALA A 177 -15.90 0.86 13.85
N LYS A 178 -16.06 0.64 12.54
CA LYS A 178 -15.07 -0.06 11.71
C LYS A 178 -14.04 0.95 11.24
N LEU A 179 -12.77 0.64 11.43
CA LEU A 179 -11.66 1.53 11.12
C LEU A 179 -10.92 1.07 9.88
N TYR A 180 -10.62 2.01 8.99
CA TYR A 180 -9.76 1.80 7.84
C TYR A 180 -8.67 2.87 7.85
N HIS A 181 -7.42 2.43 7.89
CA HIS A 181 -6.25 3.29 7.73
C HIS A 181 -5.83 3.28 6.27
N GLU A 182 -5.34 4.40 5.76
CA GLU A 182 -4.93 4.57 4.35
C GLU A 182 -6.00 4.07 3.37
N TYR A 183 -7.26 4.45 3.59
CA TYR A 183 -8.36 4.03 2.74
C TYR A 183 -8.23 4.66 1.35
N ALA A 184 -7.74 3.85 0.40
CA ALA A 184 -7.59 4.23 -1.00
C ALA A 184 -8.93 4.10 -1.73
N PHE A 185 -9.22 5.07 -2.60
CA PHE A 185 -10.42 5.05 -3.41
C PHE A 185 -10.21 5.65 -4.80
N TYR A 186 -11.10 5.27 -5.71
CA TYR A 186 -11.21 5.82 -7.05
C TYR A 186 -12.67 6.16 -7.36
N ASP A 187 -12.92 7.41 -7.75
CA ASP A 187 -14.19 7.89 -8.26
C ASP A 187 -14.13 7.96 -9.79
N GLU A 188 -14.74 6.98 -10.45
CA GLU A 188 -14.82 6.92 -11.92
C GLU A 188 -15.53 8.13 -12.53
N LYS A 189 -16.53 8.72 -11.83
CA LYS A 189 -17.32 9.83 -12.38
C LYS A 189 -16.55 11.14 -12.35
N ALA A 190 -15.84 11.37 -11.25
CA ALA A 190 -15.00 12.56 -11.07
C ALA A 190 -13.58 12.35 -11.61
N ASN A 191 -13.25 11.14 -12.05
CA ASN A 191 -11.90 10.68 -12.37
C ASN A 191 -10.87 11.09 -11.29
N LEU A 192 -11.23 10.82 -10.04
CA LEU A 192 -10.50 11.26 -8.86
C LEU A 192 -9.96 10.04 -8.11
N HIS A 193 -8.67 10.03 -7.82
CA HIS A 193 -8.07 9.08 -6.90
C HIS A 193 -7.64 9.78 -5.61
N GLY A 194 -7.82 9.11 -4.48
CA GLY A 194 -7.46 9.65 -3.18
C GLY A 194 -7.14 8.56 -2.17
N VAL A 195 -6.38 8.94 -1.14
CA VAL A 195 -6.09 8.09 0.02
C VAL A 195 -6.48 8.91 1.25
N ILE A 196 -7.35 8.34 2.09
CA ILE A 196 -7.82 8.94 3.33
C ILE A 196 -7.02 8.33 4.48
N ASP A 197 -6.38 9.15 5.32
CA ASP A 197 -5.52 8.66 6.40
C ASP A 197 -6.28 7.75 7.39
N LEU A 198 -7.47 8.19 7.83
CA LEU A 198 -8.35 7.38 8.68
C LEU A 198 -9.82 7.58 8.32
N LEU A 199 -10.51 6.45 8.16
CA LEU A 199 -11.95 6.38 7.94
C LEU A 199 -12.60 5.57 9.08
N CYS A 200 -13.47 6.21 9.85
CA CYS A 200 -14.26 5.59 10.90
C CYS A 200 -15.71 5.44 10.43
N VAL A 201 -16.14 4.21 10.17
CA VAL A 201 -17.51 3.92 9.72
C VAL A 201 -18.34 3.43 10.90
N TYR A 202 -19.28 4.26 11.35
CA TYR A 202 -20.29 3.91 12.35
C TYR A 202 -21.57 3.41 11.67
N GLU A 203 -22.60 3.10 12.46
CA GLU A 203 -23.90 2.66 11.91
C GLU A 203 -24.68 3.81 11.27
N ASP A 204 -24.57 5.02 11.82
CA ASP A 204 -25.36 6.19 11.48
C ASP A 204 -24.59 7.28 10.73
N HIS A 205 -23.25 7.28 10.80
CA HIS A 205 -22.39 8.27 10.16
C HIS A 205 -20.98 7.74 9.88
N ILE A 206 -20.21 8.54 9.15
CA ILE A 206 -18.80 8.31 8.86
C ILE A 206 -18.01 9.52 9.34
N ASP A 207 -16.94 9.27 10.12
CA ASP A 207 -15.92 10.28 10.37
C ASP A 207 -14.72 10.02 9.46
N LEU A 208 -14.39 11.01 8.65
CA LEU A 208 -13.19 11.04 7.82
C LEU A 208 -12.17 11.96 8.50
N VAL A 209 -10.98 11.43 8.78
CA VAL A 209 -9.91 12.16 9.47
C VAL A 209 -8.67 12.16 8.59
N ASP A 210 -8.20 13.36 8.26
CA ASP A 210 -6.98 13.61 7.51
C ASP A 210 -5.92 14.20 8.44
N TYR A 211 -4.74 13.62 8.41
CA TYR A 211 -3.66 13.90 9.33
C TYR A 211 -2.74 14.96 8.74
N LYS A 212 -2.30 15.86 9.62
CA LYS A 212 -1.27 16.84 9.34
C LYS A 212 -0.27 16.83 10.47
N ALA A 213 1.01 16.87 10.12
CA ALA A 213 2.07 16.92 11.12
C ALA A 213 1.89 18.13 12.06
N LYS A 214 1.47 19.30 11.55
CA LYS A 214 1.25 20.50 12.38
C LYS A 214 0.11 21.40 11.90
N ASP A 215 0.24 22.04 10.75
CA ASP A 215 -0.71 23.08 10.31
C ASP A 215 -1.97 22.46 9.69
N ILE A 216 -3.13 22.94 10.10
CA ILE A 216 -4.48 22.52 9.66
C ILE A 216 -5.37 23.71 9.24
N ASP A 217 -4.78 24.89 9.08
CA ASP A 217 -5.52 26.11 8.72
C ASP A 217 -5.43 26.47 7.23
N ASP A 218 -4.71 25.67 6.43
CA ASP A 218 -4.60 25.86 4.99
C ASP A 218 -5.96 25.61 4.26
N PRO A 219 -6.50 26.60 3.53
CA PRO A 219 -7.72 26.45 2.76
C PRO A 219 -7.68 25.34 1.69
N ALA A 220 -6.49 24.93 1.23
CA ALA A 220 -6.35 23.84 0.26
C ALA A 220 -6.85 22.50 0.81
N TYR A 221 -6.73 22.27 2.12
CA TYR A 221 -7.23 21.07 2.78
C TYR A 221 -8.75 20.95 2.70
N LEU A 222 -9.46 22.09 2.72
CA LEU A 222 -10.92 22.11 2.62
C LEU A 222 -11.40 21.54 1.27
N LYS A 223 -10.68 21.85 0.17
CA LYS A 223 -11.02 21.33 -1.17
C LYS A 223 -10.80 19.83 -1.25
N GLN A 224 -9.71 19.32 -0.67
CA GLN A 224 -9.41 17.90 -0.62
C GLN A 224 -10.48 17.13 0.17
N LEU A 225 -10.81 17.60 1.37
CA LEU A 225 -11.84 16.98 2.21
C LEU A 225 -13.22 17.04 1.56
N ALA A 226 -13.58 18.14 0.90
CA ALA A 226 -14.85 18.23 0.17
C ALA A 226 -14.97 17.16 -0.93
N ALA A 227 -13.87 16.88 -1.65
CA ALA A 227 -13.84 15.83 -2.66
C ALA A 227 -14.02 14.44 -2.03
N TYR A 228 -13.35 14.18 -0.91
CA TYR A 228 -13.44 12.90 -0.19
C TYR A 228 -14.85 12.69 0.38
N THR A 229 -15.41 13.72 1.02
CA THR A 229 -16.78 13.74 1.54
C THR A 229 -17.80 13.47 0.44
N SER A 230 -17.66 14.08 -0.74
CA SER A 230 -18.56 13.85 -1.87
C SER A 230 -18.54 12.38 -2.32
N TYR A 231 -17.33 11.82 -2.48
CA TYR A 231 -17.17 10.41 -2.85
C TYR A 231 -17.79 9.47 -1.81
N LEU A 232 -17.48 9.65 -0.52
CA LEU A 232 -17.97 8.79 0.55
C LEU A 232 -19.50 8.86 0.69
N ASN A 233 -20.09 10.05 0.61
CA ASN A 233 -21.54 10.21 0.60
C ASN A 233 -22.19 9.43 -0.57
N GLN A 234 -21.55 9.41 -1.74
CA GLN A 234 -22.06 8.67 -2.89
C GLN A 234 -21.98 7.15 -2.70
N VAL A 235 -20.91 6.64 -2.09
CA VAL A 235 -20.68 5.19 -1.92
C VAL A 235 -21.46 4.64 -0.74
N PHE A 236 -21.37 5.28 0.43
CA PHE A 236 -21.93 4.75 1.67
C PHE A 236 -23.37 5.21 1.94
N LYS A 237 -23.85 6.27 1.27
CA LYS A 237 -25.19 6.84 1.48
C LYS A 237 -25.47 7.21 2.94
N GLN A 238 -24.43 7.58 3.68
CA GLN A 238 -24.49 8.01 5.08
C GLN A 238 -23.90 9.42 5.23
N PRO A 239 -24.29 10.19 6.26
CA PRO A 239 -23.65 11.45 6.62
C PRO A 239 -22.15 11.25 6.84
N VAL A 240 -21.34 12.13 6.24
CA VAL A 240 -19.88 12.13 6.39
C VAL A 240 -19.45 13.43 7.05
N PHE A 241 -18.73 13.31 8.17
CA PHE A 241 -18.11 14.42 8.88
C PHE A 241 -16.61 14.40 8.65
N ALA A 242 -16.04 15.52 8.21
CA ALA A 242 -14.64 15.63 7.87
C ALA A 242 -13.85 16.38 8.94
N TYR A 243 -12.66 15.87 9.28
CA TYR A 243 -11.81 16.41 10.32
C TYR A 243 -10.36 16.51 9.85
N LEU A 244 -9.71 17.61 10.23
CA LEU A 244 -8.25 17.75 10.16
C LEU A 244 -7.67 17.51 11.55
N LEU A 245 -6.73 16.58 11.65
CA LEU A 245 -5.98 16.30 12.88
C LEU A 245 -4.57 16.86 12.76
N SER A 246 -4.23 17.79 13.64
CA SER A 246 -2.83 18.20 13.85
C SER A 246 -2.20 17.29 14.90
N ILE A 247 -1.23 16.47 14.47
CA ILE A 247 -0.61 15.49 15.35
C ILE A 247 0.25 16.18 16.41
N ARG A 248 1.13 17.11 16.01
CA ARG A 248 2.07 17.78 16.95
C ARG A 248 1.37 18.67 17.98
N GLU A 249 0.21 19.20 17.64
CA GLU A 249 -0.58 20.03 18.57
C GLU A 249 -1.68 19.23 19.27
N ALA A 250 -1.85 17.94 18.92
CA ALA A 250 -2.93 17.08 19.39
C ALA A 250 -4.28 17.82 19.38
N ARG A 251 -4.63 18.43 18.23
CA ARG A 251 -5.87 19.20 18.05
C ARG A 251 -6.62 18.74 16.82
N ILE A 252 -7.94 18.80 16.87
CA ILE A 252 -8.83 18.48 15.75
C ILE A 252 -9.62 19.72 15.35
N LYS A 253 -9.85 19.87 14.05
CA LYS A 253 -10.73 20.87 13.46
C LYS A 253 -11.76 20.17 12.59
N GLY A 254 -13.03 20.29 12.94
CA GLY A 254 -14.13 19.87 12.08
C GLY A 254 -14.25 20.82 10.88
N VAL A 255 -14.52 20.24 9.71
CA VAL A 255 -14.79 20.97 8.48
C VAL A 255 -16.26 20.77 8.15
N HIS A 256 -17.01 21.88 8.18
CA HIS A 256 -18.43 21.95 7.87
C HIS A 256 -18.65 22.46 6.45
#